data_AF-A0A243QD74-F1
#
_entry.id   AF-A0A243QD74-F1
#
_cell.length_a   1.000
_cell.length_b   1.000
_cell.length_c   1.000
_cell.angle_alpha   90.00
_cell.angle_beta   90.00
_cell.angle_gamma   90.00
#
_symmetry.space_group_name_H-M   'P 1'
#
loop_
_entity.id
_entity.type
_entity.pdbx_description
1 polymer ?
#
loop_
_entity_poly.entity_id
_entity_poly.type
_entity_poly.pdbx_seq_one_letter_code
_entity_poly.pdbx_strand_id
1 'polypeptide(L)'
;MTDTVTLSAPLTLPSGQVLPNRIMKAALSEGLGDADAGPDARLERLYSRWAAGFYGLVITGNVMVDRRYLGEPGNVVVEDDRHLDALTRWAKTTQDGGSPIWMQINHPGRQANPLTTEGRVVAPSAVRLAIPGVPTPRALAEAEIEDIIARFATTAVVAEAAGFDGVQIHGAHGYLLSQFLSPLANRREDRWGGPIENRARFALEVVRAVRAAVRPGFGVGIKLNSADFQRGGFSEEESRTVIALLAAEALDLIEISGGSYESPAMMGRPVQSASTREREAYFLEYAVTVRELAAGIPLAVTGGFRTHTAMAAAIAEGACDIVGIGRPTVTAPTAARDVMTGDVDRLTSQQQRLPLPARLSSAATARSLEGALDLQWHTDQLHRMAGGGDPDPTRALWRTAVTTVRRNGIGALRSTRNVTSADAKAARKFRFERWVGRHLANPAVAALNRLGIGTHLATDLETVGRRSGLARTVPVSAAFDADGAWVISQHGKRSGWGINITANPTVRIRQGRQWRTGTAQFVPDDDVAARVRSFATRPLFAGLTSAGFRALQSDPISVRITFTD
;
A
#
# COMPACT_ATOMS: atom_id res chain seq x y z
N MET A 1 -49.86 -14.16 0.17
CA MET A 1 -48.50 -14.23 -0.38
C MET A 1 -47.83 -12.95 0.05
N THR A 2 -46.90 -13.01 1.01
CA THR A 2 -46.00 -11.88 1.27
C THR A 2 -45.15 -11.72 0.02
N ASP A 3 -45.19 -10.55 -0.64
CA ASP A 3 -44.34 -10.26 -1.78
C ASP A 3 -42.87 -10.38 -1.34
N THR A 4 -42.20 -11.44 -1.77
CA THR A 4 -40.78 -11.66 -1.47
C THR A 4 -39.97 -10.61 -2.22
N VAL A 5 -39.25 -9.76 -1.48
CA VAL A 5 -38.35 -8.75 -2.06
C VAL A 5 -37.25 -9.45 -2.85
N THR A 6 -37.09 -9.09 -4.12
CA THR A 6 -36.09 -9.67 -5.03
C THR A 6 -34.88 -8.75 -5.18
N LEU A 7 -33.80 -9.26 -5.79
CA LEU A 7 -32.62 -8.45 -6.12
C LEU A 7 -32.94 -7.28 -7.06
N SER A 8 -33.91 -7.45 -7.96
CA SER A 8 -34.34 -6.43 -8.91
C SER A 8 -35.33 -5.41 -8.33
N ALA A 9 -35.81 -5.61 -7.10
CA ALA A 9 -36.74 -4.69 -6.47
C ALA A 9 -36.04 -3.36 -6.13
N PRO A 10 -36.68 -2.20 -6.38
CA PRO A 10 -36.13 -0.92 -5.99
C PRO A 10 -36.07 -0.78 -4.46
N LEU A 11 -35.28 0.20 -3.99
CA LEU A 11 -35.17 0.57 -2.59
C LEU A 11 -35.20 2.10 -2.47
N THR A 12 -36.18 2.62 -1.73
CA THR A 12 -36.21 4.04 -1.34
C THR A 12 -35.37 4.24 -0.09
N LEU A 13 -34.38 5.12 -0.16
CA LEU A 13 -33.56 5.52 0.98
C LEU A 13 -34.25 6.63 1.80
N PRO A 14 -33.87 6.85 3.06
CA PRO A 14 -34.40 7.93 3.91
C PRO A 14 -34.38 9.33 3.28
N SER A 15 -33.37 9.65 2.46
CA SER A 15 -33.26 10.89 1.67
C SER A 15 -34.33 11.05 0.58
N GLY A 16 -35.12 10.01 0.31
CA GLY A 16 -36.06 9.94 -0.81
C GLY A 16 -35.43 9.47 -2.13
N GLN A 17 -34.11 9.25 -2.16
CA GLN A 17 -33.44 8.67 -3.32
C GLN A 17 -33.92 7.23 -3.56
N VAL A 18 -34.17 6.87 -4.81
CA VAL A 18 -34.60 5.51 -5.19
C VAL A 18 -33.46 4.79 -5.90
N LEU A 19 -32.99 3.70 -5.30
CA LEU A 19 -32.07 2.76 -5.94
C LEU A 19 -32.88 1.81 -6.83
N PRO A 20 -32.51 1.61 -8.10
CA PRO A 20 -33.31 0.81 -9.04
C PRO A 20 -33.27 -0.70 -8.74
N ASN A 21 -32.30 -1.18 -7.96
CA ASN A 21 -32.19 -2.58 -7.53
C ASN A 21 -31.32 -2.70 -6.27
N ARG A 22 -31.17 -3.91 -5.75
CA ARG A 22 -30.48 -4.20 -4.48
C ARG A 22 -28.99 -4.52 -4.61
N ILE A 23 -28.35 -4.26 -5.76
CA ILE A 23 -26.94 -4.59 -5.98
C ILE A 23 -26.08 -3.32 -6.06
N MET A 24 -25.08 -3.22 -5.18
CA MET A 24 -24.15 -2.10 -5.13
C MET A 24 -22.77 -2.50 -5.66
N LYS A 25 -22.17 -1.69 -6.55
CA LYS A 25 -20.73 -1.77 -6.82
C LYS A 25 -20.02 -1.13 -5.63
N ALA A 26 -19.38 -1.97 -4.82
CA ALA A 26 -18.65 -1.52 -3.65
C ALA A 26 -17.38 -0.75 -4.05
N ALA A 27 -16.91 0.13 -3.16
CA ALA A 27 -15.69 0.90 -3.38
C ALA A 27 -14.47 -0.02 -3.66
N LEU A 28 -13.68 0.38 -4.65
CA LEU A 28 -12.42 -0.26 -5.03
C LEU A 28 -11.39 0.84 -5.25
N SER A 29 -10.19 0.72 -4.68
CA SER A 29 -9.14 1.73 -4.90
C SER A 29 -8.64 1.66 -6.34
N GLU A 30 -8.86 2.72 -7.12
CA GLU A 30 -8.44 2.74 -8.52
C GLU A 30 -7.07 3.38 -8.73
N GLY A 31 -6.67 4.38 -7.94
CA GLY A 31 -5.40 5.09 -8.12
C GLY A 31 -5.24 5.71 -9.52
N LEU A 32 -6.28 6.40 -10.01
CA LEU A 32 -6.38 6.94 -11.37
C LEU A 32 -6.43 8.47 -11.45
N GLY A 33 -6.26 9.19 -10.34
CA GLY A 33 -6.09 10.64 -10.33
C GLY A 33 -4.93 11.09 -11.22
N ASP A 34 -5.05 12.29 -11.76
CA ASP A 34 -4.00 12.94 -12.53
C ASP A 34 -2.89 13.54 -11.63
N ALA A 35 -2.00 14.33 -12.22
CA ALA A 35 -0.89 14.95 -11.50
C ALA A 35 -1.34 16.01 -10.47
N ASP A 36 -2.52 16.61 -10.69
CA ASP A 36 -3.16 17.60 -9.81
C ASP A 36 -4.18 16.97 -8.86
N ALA A 37 -4.14 15.62 -8.75
CA ALA A 37 -5.07 14.80 -7.99
C ALA A 37 -6.54 14.99 -8.39
N GLY A 38 -6.81 15.43 -9.62
CA GLY A 38 -8.13 15.52 -10.21
C GLY A 38 -8.54 14.23 -10.93
N PRO A 39 -9.85 14.04 -11.19
CA PRO A 39 -10.30 12.99 -12.07
C PRO A 39 -10.05 13.35 -13.55
N ASP A 40 -9.81 12.34 -14.38
CA ASP A 40 -9.68 12.51 -15.83
C ASP A 40 -10.50 11.45 -16.59
N ALA A 41 -10.40 11.49 -17.92
CA ALA A 41 -11.14 10.60 -18.82
C ALA A 41 -10.91 9.09 -18.56
N ARG A 42 -9.86 8.70 -17.83
CA ARG A 42 -9.65 7.30 -17.40
C ARG A 42 -10.68 6.87 -16.37
N LEU A 43 -10.99 7.72 -15.40
CA LEU A 43 -12.06 7.45 -14.43
C LEU A 43 -13.43 7.47 -15.12
N GLU A 44 -13.68 8.43 -16.01
CA GLU A 44 -14.91 8.47 -16.79
C GLU A 44 -15.14 7.13 -17.53
N ARG A 45 -14.15 6.68 -18.31
CA ARG A 45 -14.23 5.40 -19.04
C ARG A 45 -14.46 4.22 -18.11
N LEU A 46 -13.72 4.15 -16.99
CA LEU A 46 -13.85 3.05 -16.05
C LEU A 46 -15.28 2.96 -15.48
N TYR A 47 -15.85 4.09 -15.08
CA TYR A 47 -17.18 4.11 -14.48
C TYR A 47 -18.29 3.88 -15.50
N SER A 48 -18.13 4.33 -16.75
CA SER A 48 -19.02 3.95 -17.84
C SER A 48 -19.03 2.43 -18.09
N ARG A 49 -17.94 1.69 -17.82
CA ARG A 49 -17.96 0.22 -17.89
C ARG A 49 -18.89 -0.38 -16.84
N TRP A 50 -18.85 0.13 -15.61
CA TRP A 50 -19.74 -0.32 -14.54
C TRP A 50 -21.18 0.14 -14.74
N ALA A 51 -21.40 1.30 -15.36
CA ALA A 51 -22.74 1.78 -15.71
C ALA A 51 -23.52 0.75 -16.56
N ALA A 52 -22.83 0.07 -17.49
CA ALA A 52 -23.43 -0.98 -18.31
C ALA A 52 -23.93 -2.21 -17.51
N GLY A 53 -23.51 -2.34 -16.25
CA GLY A 53 -23.97 -3.39 -15.34
C GLY A 53 -25.27 -3.10 -14.62
N PHE A 54 -25.85 -1.90 -14.78
CA PHE A 54 -27.12 -1.49 -14.15
C PHE A 54 -27.13 -1.72 -12.63
N TYR A 55 -26.09 -1.26 -11.93
CA TYR A 55 -26.04 -1.36 -10.47
C TYR A 55 -27.11 -0.48 -9.82
N GLY A 56 -27.68 -0.94 -8.71
CA GLY A 56 -28.56 -0.16 -7.85
C GLY A 56 -27.86 1.04 -7.22
N LEU A 57 -26.56 0.91 -6.96
CA LEU A 57 -25.72 2.00 -6.46
C LEU A 57 -24.26 1.77 -6.87
N VAL A 58 -23.58 2.82 -7.32
CA VAL A 58 -22.14 2.78 -7.62
C VAL A 58 -21.41 3.61 -6.57
N ILE A 59 -20.50 3.00 -5.83
CA ILE A 59 -19.63 3.72 -4.90
C ILE A 59 -18.27 3.95 -5.55
N THR A 60 -17.75 5.18 -5.47
CA THR A 60 -16.43 5.46 -5.99
C THR A 60 -15.32 4.76 -5.19
N GLY A 61 -14.10 4.69 -5.70
CA GLY A 61 -12.95 4.48 -4.83
C GLY A 61 -12.66 5.72 -3.98
N ASN A 62 -11.59 5.63 -3.19
CA ASN A 62 -11.25 6.60 -2.18
C ASN A 62 -10.96 7.99 -2.77
N VAL A 63 -11.76 8.98 -2.39
CA VAL A 63 -11.48 10.41 -2.57
C VAL A 63 -10.96 10.99 -1.26
N MET A 64 -9.78 11.60 -1.30
CA MET A 64 -9.14 12.20 -0.13
C MET A 64 -9.74 13.59 0.13
N VAL A 65 -10.02 13.86 1.40
CA VAL A 65 -10.51 15.18 1.86
C VAL A 65 -9.38 16.19 2.13
N ASP A 66 -8.12 15.74 2.02
CA ASP A 66 -6.95 16.55 2.35
C ASP A 66 -5.73 16.15 1.49
N ARG A 67 -5.22 17.06 0.65
CA ARG A 67 -4.08 16.77 -0.23
C ARG A 67 -2.79 16.46 0.51
N ARG A 68 -2.68 16.93 1.76
CA ARG A 68 -1.50 16.70 2.60
C ARG A 68 -1.34 15.22 2.90
N TYR A 69 -2.43 14.44 2.85
CA TYR A 69 -2.46 13.03 3.23
C TYR A 69 -3.10 12.16 2.14
N LEU A 70 -2.26 11.54 1.31
CA LEU A 70 -2.71 10.57 0.31
C LEU A 70 -2.55 9.13 0.81
N GLY A 71 -3.55 8.27 0.59
CA GLY A 71 -3.44 6.84 0.90
C GLY A 71 -2.54 6.11 -0.10
N GLU A 72 -2.67 6.44 -1.37
CA GLU A 72 -1.89 5.88 -2.47
C GLU A 72 -1.64 6.93 -3.56
N PRO A 73 -0.59 6.76 -4.38
CA PRO A 73 -0.41 7.57 -5.58
C PRO A 73 -1.64 7.46 -6.50
N GLY A 74 -2.09 8.61 -7.03
CA GLY A 74 -3.27 8.66 -7.89
C GLY A 74 -4.60 8.60 -7.14
N ASN A 75 -4.66 8.82 -5.82
CA ASN A 75 -5.94 9.19 -5.21
C ASN A 75 -6.43 10.53 -5.77
N VAL A 76 -7.73 10.61 -6.02
CA VAL A 76 -8.39 11.90 -6.27
C VAL A 76 -8.52 12.65 -4.95
N VAL A 77 -8.31 13.96 -4.97
CA VAL A 77 -8.47 14.85 -3.83
C VAL A 77 -9.53 15.89 -4.15
N VAL A 78 -10.43 16.15 -3.21
CA VAL A 78 -11.47 17.17 -3.36
C VAL A 78 -11.50 18.04 -2.10
N GLU A 79 -10.98 19.26 -2.22
CA GLU A 79 -10.92 20.27 -1.14
C GLU A 79 -11.61 21.58 -1.52
N ASP A 80 -11.89 21.78 -2.81
CA ASP A 80 -12.53 22.95 -3.40
C ASP A 80 -13.05 22.59 -4.82
N ASP A 81 -13.55 23.59 -5.55
CA ASP A 81 -14.22 23.46 -6.85
C ASP A 81 -13.26 23.45 -8.06
N ARG A 82 -11.94 23.42 -7.87
CA ARG A 82 -10.96 23.48 -8.98
C ARG A 82 -11.16 22.41 -10.06
N HIS A 83 -11.70 21.26 -9.67
CA HIS A 83 -11.92 20.09 -10.53
C HIS A 83 -13.41 19.86 -10.84
N LEU A 84 -14.28 20.85 -10.58
CA LEU A 84 -15.74 20.70 -10.66
C LEU A 84 -16.20 20.12 -12.00
N ASP A 85 -15.72 20.66 -13.12
CA ASP A 85 -16.09 20.18 -14.46
C ASP A 85 -15.75 18.69 -14.66
N ALA A 86 -14.58 18.25 -14.18
CA ALA A 86 -14.14 16.87 -14.31
C ALA A 86 -14.90 15.94 -13.36
N LEU A 87 -15.20 16.40 -12.14
CA LEU A 87 -16.07 15.71 -11.20
C LEU A 87 -17.50 15.56 -11.76
N THR A 88 -18.02 16.58 -12.44
CA THR A 88 -19.35 16.51 -13.09
C THR A 88 -19.38 15.50 -14.22
N ARG A 89 -18.34 15.43 -15.06
CA ARG A 89 -18.26 14.37 -16.08
C ARG A 89 -18.19 12.99 -15.44
N TRP A 90 -17.46 12.85 -14.33
CA TRP A 90 -17.37 11.59 -13.61
C TRP A 90 -18.74 11.16 -13.03
N ALA A 91 -19.46 12.05 -12.35
CA ALA A 91 -20.78 11.76 -11.80
C ALA A 91 -21.79 11.29 -12.87
N LYS A 92 -21.78 11.95 -14.05
CA LYS A 92 -22.70 11.61 -15.15
C LYS A 92 -22.51 10.20 -15.72
N THR A 93 -21.33 9.61 -15.59
CA THR A 93 -20.98 8.35 -16.27
C THR A 93 -21.90 7.17 -15.94
N THR A 94 -22.54 7.15 -14.77
CA THR A 94 -23.48 6.10 -14.37
C THR A 94 -24.93 6.58 -14.35
N GLN A 95 -25.16 7.88 -14.12
CA GLN A 95 -26.49 8.49 -14.06
C GLN A 95 -27.21 8.40 -15.41
N ASP A 96 -26.49 8.57 -16.52
CA ASP A 96 -27.04 8.40 -17.87
C ASP A 96 -27.57 6.96 -18.11
N GLY A 97 -27.03 5.98 -17.37
CA GLY A 97 -27.48 4.59 -17.37
C GLY A 97 -28.53 4.25 -16.30
N GLY A 98 -28.98 5.23 -15.51
CA GLY A 98 -29.97 5.06 -14.44
C GLY A 98 -29.41 4.55 -13.11
N SER A 99 -28.08 4.49 -12.95
CA SER A 99 -27.44 4.05 -11.71
C SER A 99 -26.94 5.25 -10.91
N PRO A 100 -27.43 5.48 -9.68
CA PRO A 100 -26.91 6.54 -8.83
C PRO A 100 -25.45 6.27 -8.44
N ILE A 101 -24.70 7.34 -8.22
CA ILE A 101 -23.29 7.27 -7.85
C ILE A 101 -23.00 8.10 -6.61
N TRP A 102 -22.35 7.48 -5.63
CA TRP A 102 -21.89 8.15 -4.42
C TRP A 102 -20.37 8.19 -4.35
N MET A 103 -19.84 9.32 -3.92
CA MET A 103 -18.40 9.51 -3.72
C MET A 103 -17.98 8.95 -2.37
N GLN A 104 -17.03 8.00 -2.33
CA GLN A 104 -16.46 7.55 -1.07
C GLN A 104 -15.39 8.54 -0.59
N ILE A 105 -15.70 9.27 0.48
CA ILE A 105 -14.84 10.30 1.06
C ILE A 105 -14.04 9.74 2.24
N ASN A 106 -12.74 10.04 2.27
CA ASN A 106 -11.80 9.38 3.18
C ASN A 106 -10.65 10.30 3.63
N HIS A 107 -10.08 9.97 4.78
CA HIS A 107 -8.79 10.46 5.24
C HIS A 107 -7.92 9.27 5.68
N PRO A 108 -6.68 9.11 5.18
CA PRO A 108 -5.94 7.87 5.35
C PRO A 108 -5.33 7.70 6.75
N GLY A 109 -5.13 8.80 7.47
CA GLY A 109 -4.55 8.80 8.82
C GLY A 109 -3.17 8.13 8.83
N ARG A 110 -2.93 7.20 9.77
CA ARG A 110 -1.63 6.50 9.87
C ARG A 110 -1.30 5.57 8.70
N GLN A 111 -2.25 5.33 7.80
CA GLN A 111 -2.04 4.57 6.56
C GLN A 111 -1.66 5.46 5.37
N ALA A 112 -1.56 6.78 5.56
CA ALA A 112 -1.08 7.69 4.52
C ALA A 112 0.30 7.25 4.01
N ASN A 113 0.51 7.34 2.70
CA ASN A 113 1.76 6.99 2.07
C ASN A 113 2.83 8.03 2.44
N PRO A 114 3.89 7.66 3.19
CA PRO A 114 4.89 8.62 3.66
C PRO A 114 5.69 9.28 2.53
N LEU A 115 5.69 8.70 1.32
CA LEU A 115 6.41 9.26 0.16
C LEU A 115 5.63 10.38 -0.54
N THR A 116 4.31 10.43 -0.33
CA THR A 116 3.42 11.42 -0.95
C THR A 116 2.74 12.31 0.08
N THR A 117 2.97 12.05 1.38
CA THR A 117 2.45 12.87 2.48
C THR A 117 3.31 14.11 2.66
N GLU A 118 2.67 15.28 2.76
CA GLU A 118 3.35 16.50 3.18
C GLU A 118 3.66 16.42 4.68
N GLY A 119 4.93 16.20 5.02
CA GLY A 119 5.38 16.10 6.40
C GLY A 119 5.12 14.73 7.04
N ARG A 120 4.72 14.73 8.32
CA ARG A 120 4.52 13.49 9.09
C ARG A 120 3.07 13.05 9.05
N VAL A 121 2.84 11.79 8.71
CA VAL A 121 1.53 11.12 8.76
C VAL A 121 0.87 11.32 10.13
N VAL A 122 -0.46 11.47 10.15
CA VAL A 122 -1.24 11.81 11.35
C VAL A 122 -2.19 10.70 11.79
N ALA A 123 -2.59 10.70 13.05
CA ALA A 123 -3.45 9.69 13.66
C ALA A 123 -4.09 10.23 14.94
N PRO A 124 -5.12 9.57 15.51
CA PRO A 124 -5.63 9.93 16.84
C PRO A 124 -4.54 9.86 17.93
N SER A 125 -3.58 8.93 17.81
CA SER A 125 -2.46 8.80 18.75
C SER A 125 -1.17 8.42 18.02
N ALA A 126 -0.02 8.65 18.65
CA ALA A 126 1.31 8.33 18.10
C ALA A 126 1.61 6.81 18.15
N VAL A 127 0.70 5.99 17.61
CA VAL A 127 0.80 4.53 17.56
C VAL A 127 1.07 4.07 16.14
N ARG A 128 2.29 3.59 15.91
CA ARG A 128 2.72 3.06 14.60
C ARG A 128 1.93 1.81 14.20
N LEU A 129 1.75 1.63 12.90
CA LEU A 129 1.32 0.34 12.36
C LEU A 129 2.37 -0.74 12.68
N ALA A 130 1.94 -1.97 12.95
CA ALA A 130 2.76 -3.16 13.15
C ALA A 130 3.42 -3.65 11.85
N ILE A 131 3.78 -2.73 10.96
CA ILE A 131 4.43 -2.98 9.67
C ILE A 131 5.87 -2.46 9.74
N PRO A 132 6.89 -3.33 9.51
CA PRO A 132 8.29 -2.92 9.60
C PRO A 132 8.67 -1.80 8.62
N GLY A 133 9.13 -0.67 9.15
CA GLY A 133 9.62 0.47 8.36
C GLY A 133 8.60 1.57 8.12
N VAL A 134 7.37 1.43 8.64
CA VAL A 134 6.40 2.54 8.68
C VAL A 134 6.77 3.49 9.83
N PRO A 135 6.91 4.80 9.58
CA PRO A 135 7.21 5.78 10.63
C PRO A 135 6.05 5.90 11.63
N THR A 136 6.36 6.26 12.87
CA THR A 136 5.33 6.56 13.87
C THR A 136 4.56 7.83 13.47
N PRO A 137 3.22 7.81 13.47
CA PRO A 137 2.42 8.98 13.16
C PRO A 137 2.55 10.07 14.23
N ARG A 138 2.21 11.30 13.86
CA ARG A 138 1.92 12.38 14.81
C ARG A 138 0.50 12.21 15.35
N ALA A 139 0.31 12.42 16.65
CA ALA A 139 -1.03 12.55 17.21
C ALA A 139 -1.65 13.89 16.78
N LEU A 140 -2.90 13.87 16.34
CA LEU A 140 -3.67 15.06 15.97
C LEU A 140 -3.93 15.94 17.21
N ALA A 141 -3.76 17.24 17.05
CA ALA A 141 -4.32 18.23 17.98
C ALA A 141 -5.83 18.38 17.76
N GLU A 142 -6.55 18.85 18.77
CA GLU A 142 -8.01 19.02 18.68
C GLU A 142 -8.45 19.91 17.51
N ALA A 143 -7.81 21.05 17.32
CA ALA A 143 -8.11 21.94 16.19
C ALA A 143 -7.90 21.26 14.82
N GLU A 144 -7.00 20.27 14.72
CA GLU A 144 -6.79 19.51 13.48
C GLU A 144 -7.87 18.43 13.28
N ILE A 145 -8.41 17.88 14.37
CA ILE A 145 -9.56 16.98 14.31
C ILE A 145 -10.77 17.75 13.77
N GLU A 146 -11.00 18.96 14.27
CA GLU A 146 -12.06 19.87 13.81
C GLU A 146 -11.85 20.34 12.36
N ASP A 147 -10.63 20.69 11.96
CA ASP A 147 -10.28 20.98 10.55
C ASP A 147 -10.61 19.81 9.62
N ILE A 148 -10.25 18.57 10.02
CA ILE A 148 -10.55 17.38 9.23
C ILE A 148 -12.07 17.16 9.13
N ILE A 149 -12.83 17.35 10.21
CA ILE A 149 -14.31 17.27 10.18
C ILE A 149 -14.89 18.26 9.15
N ALA A 150 -14.41 19.52 9.18
CA ALA A 150 -14.84 20.53 8.23
C ALA A 150 -14.49 20.16 6.78
N ARG A 151 -13.32 19.55 6.55
CA ARG A 151 -12.90 19.08 5.22
C ARG A 151 -13.80 17.98 4.66
N PHE A 152 -14.26 17.03 5.48
CA PHE A 152 -15.26 16.05 5.05
C PHE A 152 -16.55 16.74 4.56
N ALA A 153 -17.01 17.77 5.28
CA ALA A 153 -18.19 18.55 4.87
C ALA A 153 -17.93 19.31 3.56
N THR A 154 -16.78 19.98 3.42
CA THR A 154 -16.39 20.67 2.18
C THR A 154 -16.36 19.72 0.99
N THR A 155 -15.75 18.54 1.13
CA THR A 155 -15.73 17.53 0.07
C THR A 155 -17.15 17.11 -0.34
N ALA A 156 -18.06 16.93 0.63
CA ALA A 156 -19.44 16.56 0.35
C ALA A 156 -20.21 17.67 -0.39
N VAL A 157 -19.99 18.94 -0.04
CA VAL A 157 -20.56 20.09 -0.76
C VAL A 157 -20.08 20.12 -2.21
N VAL A 158 -18.78 19.92 -2.46
CA VAL A 158 -18.25 19.88 -3.83
C VAL A 158 -18.78 18.66 -4.59
N ALA A 159 -18.92 17.51 -3.95
CA ALA A 159 -19.53 16.33 -4.58
C ALA A 159 -20.99 16.57 -4.97
N GLU A 160 -21.78 17.22 -4.10
CA GLU A 160 -23.15 17.63 -4.40
C GLU A 160 -23.20 18.64 -5.57
N ALA A 161 -22.35 19.66 -5.56
CA ALA A 161 -22.26 20.65 -6.62
C ALA A 161 -21.84 20.03 -7.97
N ALA A 162 -20.96 19.03 -7.93
CA ALA A 162 -20.54 18.29 -9.12
C ALA A 162 -21.66 17.40 -9.69
N GLY A 163 -22.70 17.11 -8.91
CA GLY A 163 -23.84 16.31 -9.33
C GLY A 163 -23.76 14.83 -8.94
N PHE A 164 -22.89 14.44 -8.00
CA PHE A 164 -23.02 13.11 -7.37
C PHE A 164 -24.37 13.01 -6.65
N ASP A 165 -24.90 11.80 -6.50
CA ASP A 165 -26.18 11.60 -5.81
C ASP A 165 -26.03 11.47 -4.28
N GLY A 166 -24.78 11.35 -3.81
CA GLY A 166 -24.48 11.22 -2.40
C GLY A 166 -22.98 11.03 -2.10
N VAL A 167 -22.67 10.85 -0.82
CA VAL A 167 -21.35 10.45 -0.33
C VAL A 167 -21.43 9.24 0.59
N GLN A 168 -20.36 8.44 0.59
CA GLN A 168 -20.14 7.42 1.59
C GLN A 168 -18.91 7.77 2.43
N ILE A 169 -19.08 7.99 3.73
CA ILE A 169 -18.00 8.24 4.68
C ILE A 169 -17.27 6.93 4.97
N HIS A 170 -15.95 6.89 4.78
CA HIS A 170 -15.18 5.68 5.03
C HIS A 170 -14.75 5.53 6.50
N GLY A 171 -15.53 4.78 7.26
CA GLY A 171 -15.30 4.45 8.68
C GLY A 171 -14.66 3.09 8.96
N ALA A 172 -13.97 2.49 7.99
CA ALA A 172 -13.56 1.08 8.01
C ALA A 172 -12.08 0.89 7.61
N HIS A 173 -11.61 -0.35 7.63
CA HIS A 173 -10.32 -0.80 7.08
C HIS A 173 -9.05 -0.17 7.67
N GLY A 174 -9.17 0.48 8.83
CA GLY A 174 -8.07 1.12 9.53
C GLY A 174 -7.67 2.48 8.99
N TYR A 175 -8.52 3.14 8.18
CA TYR A 175 -8.41 4.57 7.86
C TYR A 175 -8.77 5.46 9.05
N LEU A 176 -8.69 6.78 8.92
CA LEU A 176 -8.70 7.69 10.08
C LEU A 176 -9.92 7.49 10.99
N LEU A 177 -11.13 7.43 10.46
CA LEU A 177 -12.32 7.16 11.29
C LEU A 177 -12.22 5.84 12.05
N SER A 178 -11.83 4.75 11.35
CA SER A 178 -11.61 3.44 11.97
C SER A 178 -10.47 3.49 13.02
N GLN A 179 -9.46 4.34 12.84
CA GLN A 179 -8.40 4.55 13.83
C GLN A 179 -8.95 5.21 15.10
N PHE A 180 -9.90 6.15 14.99
CA PHE A 180 -10.55 6.75 16.16
C PHE A 180 -11.41 5.72 16.92
N LEU A 181 -12.12 4.84 16.21
CA LEU A 181 -12.96 3.79 16.81
C LEU A 181 -12.13 2.72 17.55
N SER A 182 -10.97 2.36 17.00
CA SER A 182 -10.16 1.25 17.50
C SER A 182 -9.30 1.64 18.72
N PRO A 183 -9.46 0.99 19.89
CA PRO A 183 -8.64 1.28 21.07
C PRO A 183 -7.16 0.91 20.89
N LEU A 184 -6.81 0.14 19.87
CA LEU A 184 -5.41 -0.13 19.52
C LEU A 184 -4.71 1.08 18.89
N ALA A 185 -5.45 1.89 18.15
CA ALA A 185 -4.94 3.05 17.42
C ALA A 185 -5.21 4.37 18.16
N ASN A 186 -6.34 4.46 18.87
CA ASN A 186 -6.73 5.61 19.67
C ASN A 186 -6.50 5.36 21.17
N ARG A 187 -5.45 5.97 21.69
CA ARG A 187 -5.05 5.96 23.10
C ARG A 187 -5.16 7.35 23.72
N ARG A 188 -6.05 8.19 23.21
CA ARG A 188 -6.28 9.53 23.75
C ARG A 188 -7.04 9.44 25.08
N GLU A 189 -6.79 10.42 25.94
CA GLU A 189 -7.43 10.57 27.25
C GLU A 189 -8.40 11.77 27.28
N ASP A 190 -8.58 12.44 26.14
CA ASP A 190 -9.50 13.56 25.96
C ASP A 190 -10.88 13.11 25.45
N ARG A 191 -11.75 14.07 25.07
CA ARG A 191 -13.11 13.80 24.58
C ARG A 191 -13.17 12.98 23.28
N TRP A 192 -12.02 12.73 22.64
CA TRP A 192 -11.90 11.96 21.40
C TRP A 192 -11.36 10.54 21.62
N GLY A 193 -11.10 10.11 22.87
CA GLY A 193 -10.61 8.78 23.21
C GLY A 193 -11.15 8.21 24.51
N GLY A 194 -10.64 7.05 24.92
CA GLY A 194 -11.13 6.33 26.10
C GLY A 194 -12.38 5.51 25.78
N PRO A 195 -13.53 5.70 26.46
CA PRO A 195 -14.78 4.96 26.21
C PRO A 195 -15.27 5.01 24.76
N ILE A 196 -16.09 4.03 24.36
CA ILE A 196 -16.55 3.89 22.97
C ILE A 196 -17.31 5.13 22.50
N GLU A 197 -18.06 5.81 23.35
CA GLU A 197 -18.82 7.03 23.05
C GLU A 197 -17.89 8.17 22.62
N ASN A 198 -16.74 8.32 23.28
CA ASN A 198 -15.73 9.31 22.92
C ASN A 198 -14.97 8.92 21.65
N ARG A 199 -14.67 7.63 21.48
CA ARG A 199 -14.01 7.11 20.27
C ARG A 199 -14.91 7.22 19.04
N ALA A 200 -16.22 7.05 19.21
CA ALA A 200 -17.25 7.22 18.19
C ALA A 200 -17.50 8.69 17.83
N ARG A 201 -17.19 9.63 18.74
CA ARG A 201 -17.44 11.07 18.56
C ARG A 201 -16.93 11.59 17.22
N PHE A 202 -15.71 11.23 16.81
CA PHE A 202 -15.19 11.69 15.52
C PHE A 202 -16.05 11.25 14.34
N ALA A 203 -16.54 10.01 14.32
CA ALA A 203 -17.43 9.54 13.27
C ALA A 203 -18.78 10.26 13.29
N LEU A 204 -19.35 10.48 14.48
CA LEU A 204 -20.62 11.20 14.66
C LEU A 204 -20.51 12.65 14.19
N GLU A 205 -19.45 13.37 14.60
CA GLU A 205 -19.23 14.76 14.20
C GLU A 205 -18.98 14.90 12.69
N VAL A 206 -18.28 13.94 12.06
CA VAL A 206 -18.14 13.91 10.59
C VAL A 206 -19.52 13.72 9.91
N VAL A 207 -20.33 12.77 10.37
CA VAL A 207 -21.68 12.55 9.81
C VAL A 207 -22.54 13.79 9.96
N ARG A 208 -22.55 14.42 11.16
CA ARG A 208 -23.30 15.65 11.44
C ARG A 208 -22.85 16.80 10.56
N ALA A 209 -21.54 17.03 10.44
CA ALA A 209 -21.00 18.11 9.62
C ALA A 209 -21.34 17.92 8.13
N VAL A 210 -21.19 16.70 7.61
CA VAL A 210 -21.57 16.37 6.22
C VAL A 210 -23.06 16.57 6.00
N ARG A 211 -23.90 16.00 6.87
CA ARG A 211 -25.37 16.12 6.74
C ARG A 211 -25.85 17.55 6.84
N ALA A 212 -25.25 18.38 7.70
CA ALA A 212 -25.61 19.78 7.84
C ALA A 212 -25.21 20.63 6.62
N ALA A 213 -24.23 20.18 5.83
CA ALA A 213 -23.69 20.94 4.70
C ALA A 213 -24.36 20.64 3.35
N VAL A 214 -25.10 19.53 3.23
CA VAL A 214 -25.73 19.06 1.99
C VAL A 214 -27.25 19.10 2.06
N ARG A 215 -27.94 19.07 0.91
CA ARG A 215 -29.41 19.09 0.89
C ARG A 215 -30.00 17.78 1.43
N PRO A 216 -31.24 17.78 1.96
CA PRO A 216 -31.88 16.56 2.50
C PRO A 216 -31.98 15.40 1.50
N GLY A 217 -32.12 15.69 0.20
CA GLY A 217 -32.19 14.68 -0.87
C GLY A 217 -30.84 14.15 -1.35
N PHE A 218 -29.72 14.60 -0.81
CA PHE A 218 -28.39 14.08 -1.12
C PHE A 218 -28.07 12.92 -0.17
N GLY A 219 -27.68 11.78 -0.74
CA GLY A 219 -27.37 10.57 0.02
C GLY A 219 -26.16 10.74 0.94
N VAL A 220 -26.26 10.34 2.21
CA VAL A 220 -25.12 10.24 3.12
C VAL A 220 -25.14 8.86 3.77
N GLY A 221 -24.15 8.04 3.41
CA GLY A 221 -23.91 6.75 4.04
C GLY A 221 -22.59 6.68 4.78
N ILE A 222 -22.41 5.62 5.54
CA ILE A 222 -21.15 5.31 6.22
C ILE A 222 -20.81 3.83 6.04
N LYS A 223 -19.52 3.55 5.84
CA LYS A 223 -18.98 2.18 5.82
C LYS A 223 -18.26 1.87 7.13
N LEU A 224 -18.64 0.79 7.81
CA LEU A 224 -18.08 0.39 9.10
C LEU A 224 -17.54 -1.04 9.09
N ASN A 225 -16.58 -1.30 9.97
CA ASN A 225 -16.15 -2.65 10.29
C ASN A 225 -17.14 -3.28 11.30
N SER A 226 -17.53 -4.54 11.09
CA SER A 226 -18.21 -5.33 12.13
C SER A 226 -17.27 -5.60 13.31
N ALA A 227 -15.97 -5.81 13.03
CA ALA A 227 -14.88 -5.89 13.98
C ALA A 227 -13.52 -5.71 13.28
N ASP A 228 -12.47 -5.42 14.05
CA ASP A 228 -11.09 -5.34 13.55
C ASP A 228 -10.40 -6.73 13.44
N PHE A 229 -10.98 -7.79 14.02
CA PHE A 229 -10.41 -9.13 14.12
C PHE A 229 -8.98 -9.15 14.69
N GLN A 230 -8.74 -8.28 15.68
CA GLN A 230 -7.50 -8.19 16.43
C GLN A 230 -7.82 -8.28 17.92
N ARG A 231 -7.02 -9.03 18.69
CA ARG A 231 -7.18 -9.09 20.13
C ARG A 231 -7.03 -7.69 20.72
N GLY A 232 -8.07 -7.22 21.41
CA GLY A 232 -8.12 -5.89 22.01
C GLY A 232 -8.36 -4.75 21.02
N GLY A 233 -8.78 -5.04 19.77
CA GLY A 233 -9.22 -4.05 18.78
C GLY A 233 -10.71 -3.74 18.87
N PHE A 234 -11.22 -3.00 17.89
CA PHE A 234 -12.63 -2.66 17.78
C PHE A 234 -13.49 -3.94 17.73
N SER A 235 -14.36 -4.11 18.71
CA SER A 235 -15.15 -5.32 18.88
C SER A 235 -16.52 -5.23 18.18
N GLU A 236 -17.17 -6.39 18.04
CA GLU A 236 -18.55 -6.47 17.55
C GLU A 236 -19.54 -5.73 18.46
N GLU A 237 -19.38 -5.83 19.78
CA GLU A 237 -20.20 -5.11 20.76
C GLU A 237 -20.02 -3.59 20.68
N GLU A 238 -18.79 -3.12 20.50
CA GLU A 238 -18.50 -1.70 20.27
C GLU A 238 -19.09 -1.23 18.95
N SER A 239 -19.04 -2.07 17.91
CA SER A 239 -19.66 -1.77 16.62
C SER A 239 -21.18 -1.64 16.70
N ARG A 240 -21.84 -2.51 17.48
CA ARG A 240 -23.28 -2.40 17.80
C ARG A 240 -23.60 -1.08 18.49
N THR A 241 -22.77 -0.66 19.45
CA THR A 241 -22.91 0.62 20.13
C THR A 241 -22.78 1.80 19.16
N VAL A 242 -21.79 1.74 18.26
CA VAL A 242 -21.59 2.77 17.22
C VAL A 242 -22.78 2.85 16.27
N ILE A 243 -23.34 1.71 15.84
CA ILE A 243 -24.54 1.69 14.99
C ILE A 243 -25.72 2.33 15.71
N ALA A 244 -25.95 2.00 16.99
CA ALA A 244 -27.03 2.58 17.77
C ALA A 244 -26.88 4.12 17.93
N LEU A 245 -25.64 4.60 18.10
CA LEU A 245 -25.36 6.05 18.15
C LEU A 245 -25.62 6.71 16.78
N LEU A 246 -25.19 6.06 15.69
CA LEU A 246 -25.38 6.55 14.33
C LEU A 246 -26.83 6.50 13.87
N ALA A 247 -27.65 5.62 14.44
CA ALA A 247 -29.07 5.53 14.11
C ALA A 247 -29.87 6.78 14.51
N ALA A 248 -29.35 7.58 15.44
CA ALA A 248 -29.90 8.90 15.76
C ALA A 248 -29.45 9.98 14.76
N GLU A 249 -28.48 9.69 13.90
CA GLU A 249 -27.99 10.59 12.86
C GLU A 249 -28.71 10.26 11.54
N ALA A 250 -29.09 11.28 10.77
CA ALA A 250 -29.86 11.12 9.53
C ALA A 250 -29.01 10.52 8.39
N LEU A 251 -28.68 9.24 8.51
CA LEU A 251 -27.98 8.44 7.50
C LEU A 251 -28.95 7.72 6.58
N ASP A 252 -28.53 7.55 5.33
CA ASP A 252 -29.30 6.89 4.29
C ASP A 252 -28.92 5.43 4.08
N LEU A 253 -27.70 5.07 4.48
CA LEU A 253 -27.15 3.72 4.28
C LEU A 253 -26.00 3.44 5.25
N ILE A 254 -26.03 2.27 5.88
CA ILE A 254 -24.89 1.73 6.62
C ILE A 254 -24.35 0.53 5.84
N GLU A 255 -23.10 0.60 5.39
CA GLU A 255 -22.40 -0.53 4.78
C GLU A 255 -21.57 -1.28 5.83
N ILE A 256 -21.90 -2.55 6.04
CA ILE A 256 -21.14 -3.47 6.88
C ILE A 256 -20.03 -4.14 6.07
N SER A 257 -18.81 -4.04 6.60
CA SER A 257 -17.60 -4.70 6.11
C SER A 257 -16.78 -5.25 7.29
N GLY A 258 -15.53 -5.67 7.08
CA GLY A 258 -14.66 -6.08 8.19
C GLY A 258 -13.17 -6.13 7.87
N GLY A 259 -12.34 -6.08 8.93
CA GLY A 259 -10.88 -6.17 8.88
C GLY A 259 -10.13 -4.85 8.69
N SER A 260 -8.79 -4.91 8.72
CA SER A 260 -7.88 -3.75 8.56
C SER A 260 -6.57 -4.16 7.86
N TYR A 261 -5.69 -3.22 7.50
CA TYR A 261 -4.35 -3.57 6.95
C TYR A 261 -3.49 -4.41 7.90
N GLU A 262 -3.74 -4.34 9.22
CA GLU A 262 -3.00 -5.10 10.24
C GLU A 262 -3.62 -6.48 10.52
N SER A 263 -4.91 -6.64 10.24
CA SER A 263 -5.62 -7.93 10.14
C SER A 263 -6.43 -7.98 8.85
N PRO A 264 -5.79 -8.28 7.69
CA PRO A 264 -6.43 -8.18 6.38
C PRO A 264 -7.50 -9.25 6.15
N ALA A 265 -8.68 -9.11 6.76
CA ALA A 265 -9.87 -9.83 6.33
C ALA A 265 -10.21 -9.45 4.87
N MET A 266 -9.95 -8.18 4.48
CA MET A 266 -10.15 -7.65 3.11
C MET A 266 -9.12 -8.16 2.08
N MET A 267 -7.84 -8.33 2.44
CA MET A 267 -6.81 -8.84 1.51
C MET A 267 -6.74 -10.37 1.47
N GLY A 268 -7.81 -11.04 1.92
CA GLY A 268 -7.92 -12.48 1.80
C GLY A 268 -6.95 -13.28 2.67
N ARG A 269 -6.47 -12.76 3.81
CA ARG A 269 -5.82 -13.66 4.78
C ARG A 269 -6.85 -14.72 5.18
N PRO A 270 -6.52 -16.02 5.08
CA PRO A 270 -7.28 -17.02 5.79
C PRO A 270 -7.00 -16.75 7.28
N VAL A 271 -7.95 -16.07 7.94
CA VAL A 271 -8.35 -16.52 9.27
C VAL A 271 -8.55 -18.02 9.10
N GLN A 272 -7.93 -18.81 9.97
CA GLN A 272 -7.94 -20.27 9.88
C GLN A 272 -9.34 -20.76 9.43
N SER A 273 -9.34 -21.60 8.39
CA SER A 273 -10.46 -22.38 7.86
C SER A 273 -11.68 -21.73 7.19
N ALA A 274 -11.87 -20.41 7.12
CA ALA A 274 -13.14 -19.90 6.58
C ALA A 274 -13.23 -19.86 5.04
N SER A 275 -14.07 -20.72 4.45
CA SER A 275 -14.48 -20.64 3.04
C SER A 275 -15.16 -19.29 2.73
N THR A 276 -15.21 -18.86 1.46
CA THR A 276 -15.92 -17.60 1.08
C THR A 276 -17.35 -17.56 1.63
N ARG A 277 -18.00 -18.73 1.72
CA ARG A 277 -19.33 -18.89 2.31
C ARG A 277 -19.38 -18.58 3.81
N GLU A 278 -18.37 -18.96 4.58
CA GLU A 278 -18.31 -18.65 6.01
C GLU A 278 -18.09 -17.16 6.27
N ARG A 279 -17.37 -16.46 5.39
CA ARG A 279 -17.24 -14.99 5.46
C ARG A 279 -18.55 -14.29 5.11
N GLU A 280 -19.22 -14.74 4.04
CA GLU A 280 -20.55 -14.25 3.66
C GLU A 280 -21.53 -14.43 4.82
N ALA A 281 -21.60 -15.63 5.40
CA ALA A 281 -22.46 -15.95 6.54
C ALA A 281 -22.14 -15.08 7.76
N TYR A 282 -20.87 -14.90 8.11
CA TYR A 282 -20.47 -14.09 9.26
C TYR A 282 -20.97 -12.64 9.17
N PHE A 283 -20.79 -11.96 8.03
CA PHE A 283 -21.24 -10.57 7.89
C PHE A 283 -22.76 -10.46 7.84
N LEU A 284 -23.45 -11.45 7.28
CA LEU A 284 -24.91 -11.51 7.26
C LEU A 284 -25.49 -11.74 8.66
N GLU A 285 -24.94 -12.69 9.41
CA GLU A 285 -25.31 -12.94 10.81
C GLU A 285 -25.14 -11.68 11.64
N TYR A 286 -24.00 -10.99 11.50
CA TYR A 286 -23.78 -9.70 12.16
C TYR A 286 -24.80 -8.64 11.70
N ALA A 287 -25.09 -8.52 10.39
CA ALA A 287 -26.07 -7.55 9.90
C ALA A 287 -27.47 -7.77 10.49
N VAL A 288 -27.87 -9.03 10.68
CA VAL A 288 -29.10 -9.39 11.38
C VAL A 288 -29.07 -8.91 12.84
N THR A 289 -27.96 -9.06 13.57
CA THR A 289 -27.88 -8.64 14.99
C THR A 289 -27.97 -7.13 15.21
N VAL A 290 -27.72 -6.33 14.17
CA VAL A 290 -27.71 -4.86 14.22
C VAL A 290 -28.89 -4.21 13.52
N ARG A 291 -29.76 -5.02 12.90
CA ARG A 291 -30.97 -4.56 12.16
C ARG A 291 -31.84 -3.63 13.00
N GLU A 292 -32.19 -4.04 14.22
CA GLU A 292 -33.01 -3.24 15.12
C GLU A 292 -32.29 -1.98 15.59
N LEU A 293 -30.98 -2.08 15.83
CA LEU A 293 -30.14 -0.95 16.25
C LEU A 293 -30.01 0.12 15.16
N ALA A 294 -30.07 -0.28 13.89
CA ALA A 294 -30.03 0.64 12.75
C ALA A 294 -31.32 1.45 12.58
N ALA A 295 -32.36 1.21 13.39
CA ALA A 295 -33.59 2.00 13.47
C ALA A 295 -34.26 2.29 12.11
N GLY A 296 -34.21 1.32 11.18
CA GLY A 296 -34.80 1.43 9.84
C GLY A 296 -33.88 2.03 8.77
N ILE A 297 -32.64 2.40 9.10
CA ILE A 297 -31.62 2.74 8.10
C ILE A 297 -31.28 1.47 7.30
N PRO A 298 -31.34 1.51 5.96
CA PRO A 298 -30.96 0.38 5.13
C PRO A 298 -29.53 -0.11 5.41
N LEU A 299 -29.35 -1.44 5.38
CA LEU A 299 -28.06 -2.09 5.56
C LEU A 299 -27.54 -2.65 4.24
N ALA A 300 -26.35 -2.21 3.83
CA ALA A 300 -25.56 -2.86 2.79
C ALA A 300 -24.57 -3.85 3.41
N VAL A 301 -24.39 -5.03 2.80
CA VAL A 301 -23.36 -5.98 3.22
C VAL A 301 -22.40 -6.26 2.08
N THR A 302 -21.10 -6.05 2.31
CA THR A 302 -20.04 -6.37 1.36
C THR A 302 -19.10 -7.41 1.96
N GLY A 303 -19.26 -8.66 1.53
CA GLY A 303 -18.70 -9.80 2.28
C GLY A 303 -18.21 -11.00 1.47
N GLY A 304 -18.11 -10.90 0.15
CA GLY A 304 -17.57 -12.00 -0.69
C GLY A 304 -18.57 -12.66 -1.62
N PHE A 305 -19.84 -12.22 -1.63
CA PHE A 305 -20.95 -12.74 -2.44
C PHE A 305 -20.57 -13.16 -3.86
N ARG A 306 -21.01 -14.36 -4.23
CA ARG A 306 -20.69 -14.97 -5.53
C ARG A 306 -21.86 -15.43 -6.35
N THR A 307 -22.95 -15.84 -5.75
CA THR A 307 -24.03 -16.52 -6.49
C THR A 307 -25.34 -15.77 -6.37
N HIS A 308 -26.15 -15.83 -7.42
CA HIS A 308 -27.50 -15.26 -7.41
C HIS A 308 -28.28 -15.76 -6.18
N THR A 309 -28.30 -17.07 -5.94
CA THR A 309 -29.04 -17.69 -4.84
C THR A 309 -28.65 -17.13 -3.47
N ALA A 310 -27.35 -16.93 -3.20
CA ALA A 310 -26.89 -16.40 -1.91
C ALA A 310 -27.28 -14.93 -1.75
N MET A 311 -27.18 -14.14 -2.82
CA MET A 311 -27.56 -12.72 -2.80
C MET A 311 -29.07 -12.56 -2.65
N ALA A 312 -29.86 -13.34 -3.40
CA ALA A 312 -31.32 -13.32 -3.34
C ALA A 312 -31.84 -13.77 -1.98
N ALA A 313 -31.25 -14.81 -1.37
CA ALA A 313 -31.59 -15.25 -0.03
C ALA A 313 -31.31 -14.15 1.02
N ALA A 314 -30.14 -13.51 0.96
CA ALA A 314 -29.78 -12.43 1.88
C ALA A 314 -30.78 -11.25 1.87
N ILE A 315 -31.35 -10.91 0.71
CA ILE A 315 -32.38 -9.89 0.57
C ILE A 315 -33.75 -10.42 1.03
N ALA A 316 -34.16 -11.59 0.53
CA ALA A 316 -35.48 -12.17 0.79
C ALA A 316 -35.71 -12.50 2.27
N GLU A 317 -34.66 -12.94 2.96
CA GLU A 317 -34.67 -13.24 4.41
C GLU A 317 -34.52 -11.98 5.27
N GLY A 318 -34.30 -10.82 4.64
CA GLY A 318 -34.13 -9.56 5.36
C GLY A 318 -32.85 -9.50 6.19
N ALA A 319 -31.78 -10.20 5.78
CA ALA A 319 -30.47 -10.10 6.41
C ALA A 319 -29.74 -8.80 6.02
N CYS A 320 -29.99 -8.28 4.82
CA CYS A 320 -29.56 -6.96 4.38
C CYS A 320 -30.53 -6.40 3.34
N ASP A 321 -30.41 -5.11 3.03
CA ASP A 321 -31.25 -4.43 2.04
C ASP A 321 -30.53 -4.24 0.70
N ILE A 322 -29.19 -4.26 0.74
CA ILE A 322 -28.32 -4.10 -0.43
C ILE A 322 -27.14 -5.08 -0.33
N VAL A 323 -26.83 -5.76 -1.44
CA VAL A 323 -25.65 -6.61 -1.57
C VAL A 323 -24.54 -5.85 -2.29
N GLY A 324 -23.38 -5.73 -1.65
CA GLY A 324 -22.19 -5.10 -2.22
C GLY A 324 -21.26 -6.09 -2.92
N ILE A 325 -20.89 -5.78 -4.18
CA ILE A 325 -19.97 -6.57 -5.00
C ILE A 325 -18.73 -5.72 -5.32
N GLY A 326 -17.56 -6.21 -4.89
CA GLY A 326 -16.26 -5.57 -5.14
C GLY A 326 -15.48 -6.28 -6.24
N ARG A 327 -14.52 -7.13 -5.85
CA ARG A 327 -13.55 -7.78 -6.76
C ARG A 327 -14.12 -8.38 -8.05
N PRO A 328 -15.28 -9.07 -8.09
CA PRO A 328 -15.82 -9.59 -9.36
C PRO A 328 -16.01 -8.52 -10.44
N THR A 329 -16.32 -7.28 -10.04
CA THR A 329 -16.61 -6.17 -10.96
C THR A 329 -15.40 -5.72 -11.76
N VAL A 330 -14.18 -6.11 -11.39
CA VAL A 330 -12.97 -5.74 -12.14
C VAL A 330 -12.75 -6.60 -13.39
N THR A 331 -13.37 -7.79 -13.43
CA THR A 331 -13.34 -8.69 -14.59
C THR A 331 -14.69 -8.84 -15.27
N ALA A 332 -15.78 -8.62 -14.53
CA ALA A 332 -17.15 -8.65 -15.02
C ALA A 332 -17.83 -7.32 -14.64
N PRO A 333 -17.61 -6.23 -15.40
CA PRO A 333 -18.19 -4.93 -15.09
C PRO A 333 -19.73 -4.91 -15.19
N THR A 334 -20.32 -5.92 -15.84
CA THR A 334 -21.77 -6.13 -15.95
C THR A 334 -22.36 -7.05 -14.86
N ALA A 335 -21.58 -7.36 -13.82
CA ALA A 335 -21.92 -8.42 -12.86
C ALA A 335 -23.27 -8.25 -12.16
N ALA A 336 -23.76 -7.03 -11.92
CA ALA A 336 -25.09 -6.84 -11.31
C ALA A 336 -26.20 -7.36 -12.23
N ARG A 337 -26.27 -6.85 -13.46
CA ARG A 337 -27.18 -7.35 -14.50
C ARG A 337 -27.08 -8.87 -14.66
N ASP A 338 -25.88 -9.40 -14.86
CA ASP A 338 -25.68 -10.81 -15.20
C ASP A 338 -26.11 -11.76 -14.06
N VAL A 339 -25.99 -11.33 -12.80
CA VAL A 339 -26.49 -12.08 -11.65
C VAL A 339 -28.01 -11.91 -11.52
N MET A 340 -28.54 -10.71 -11.69
CA MET A 340 -29.99 -10.44 -11.59
C MET A 340 -30.82 -11.18 -12.63
N THR A 341 -30.31 -11.32 -13.87
CA THR A 341 -30.98 -12.05 -14.96
C THR A 341 -30.82 -13.56 -14.82
N GLY A 342 -29.91 -14.03 -13.96
CA GLY A 342 -29.57 -15.44 -13.84
C GLY A 342 -28.67 -15.96 -14.97
N ASP A 343 -28.16 -15.08 -15.84
CA ASP A 343 -27.23 -15.45 -16.92
C ASP A 343 -25.93 -16.05 -16.37
N VAL A 344 -25.53 -15.62 -15.17
CA VAL A 344 -24.38 -16.15 -14.44
C VAL A 344 -24.81 -16.60 -13.05
N ASP A 345 -24.82 -17.92 -12.83
CA ASP A 345 -25.10 -18.50 -11.51
C ASP A 345 -24.01 -18.13 -10.48
N ARG A 346 -22.76 -17.95 -10.93
CA ARG A 346 -21.62 -17.65 -10.05
C ARG A 346 -20.61 -16.68 -10.66
N LEU A 347 -20.44 -15.54 -10.00
CA LEU A 347 -19.38 -14.57 -10.26
C LEU A 347 -18.00 -15.12 -9.89
N THR A 348 -17.05 -14.99 -10.81
CA THR A 348 -15.66 -15.37 -10.58
C THR A 348 -14.87 -14.22 -9.94
N SER A 349 -13.95 -14.56 -9.02
CA SER A 349 -12.79 -13.72 -8.70
C SER A 349 -11.61 -14.59 -8.89
N GLN A 350 -10.65 -14.06 -9.60
CA GLN A 350 -9.34 -14.66 -9.60
C GLN A 350 -8.66 -14.37 -8.29
N GLN A 351 -8.07 -15.41 -7.71
CA GLN A 351 -7.09 -15.27 -6.64
C GLN A 351 -5.75 -15.64 -7.24
N GLN A 352 -4.84 -14.68 -7.25
CA GLN A 352 -3.50 -14.94 -7.72
C GLN A 352 -2.70 -15.67 -6.63
N ARG A 353 -2.09 -16.80 -7.00
CA ARG A 353 -1.23 -17.59 -6.12
C ARG A 353 0.18 -17.62 -6.68
N LEU A 354 1.18 -17.52 -5.82
CA LEU A 354 2.56 -17.71 -6.25
C LEU A 354 2.76 -19.20 -6.57
N PRO A 355 3.45 -19.56 -7.67
CA PRO A 355 3.77 -20.94 -8.00
C PRO A 355 4.92 -21.44 -7.09
N LEU A 356 4.71 -21.42 -5.78
CA LEU A 356 5.67 -21.86 -4.77
C LEU A 356 5.22 -23.21 -4.17
N PRO A 357 6.16 -24.13 -3.87
CA PRO A 357 5.85 -25.34 -3.12
C PRO A 357 5.11 -25.03 -1.81
N ALA A 358 4.14 -25.88 -1.42
CA ALA A 358 3.26 -25.66 -0.26
C ALA A 358 4.01 -25.36 1.07
N ARG A 359 5.23 -25.89 1.23
CA ARG A 359 6.11 -25.64 2.39
C ARG A 359 6.65 -24.21 2.43
N LEU A 360 6.79 -23.55 1.29
CA LEU A 360 7.29 -22.17 1.16
C LEU A 360 6.15 -21.14 1.09
N SER A 361 4.97 -21.51 0.59
CA SER A 361 3.80 -20.63 0.52
C SER A 361 3.14 -20.37 1.89
N SER A 362 3.34 -21.26 2.87
CA SER A 362 2.80 -21.07 4.23
C SER A 362 3.54 -19.99 5.05
N ALA A 363 4.76 -19.62 4.65
CA ALA A 363 5.54 -18.59 5.30
C ALA A 363 4.81 -17.24 5.25
N ALA A 364 4.77 -16.51 6.38
CA ALA A 364 4.06 -15.23 6.46
C ALA A 364 4.50 -14.23 5.36
N THR A 365 5.79 -14.23 5.01
CA THR A 365 6.35 -13.42 3.92
C THR A 365 5.79 -13.79 2.54
N ALA A 366 5.61 -15.07 2.25
CA ALA A 366 5.05 -15.52 0.97
C ALA A 366 3.58 -15.10 0.85
N ARG A 367 2.79 -15.30 1.91
CA ARG A 367 1.38 -14.85 1.97
C ARG A 367 1.24 -13.33 1.80
N SER A 368 2.12 -12.54 2.39
CA SER A 368 2.11 -11.07 2.18
C SER A 368 2.42 -10.68 0.74
N LEU A 369 3.33 -11.40 0.06
CA LEU A 369 3.64 -11.16 -1.35
C LEU A 369 2.49 -11.59 -2.27
N GLU A 370 1.83 -12.71 -1.98
CA GLU A 370 0.64 -13.16 -2.71
C GLU A 370 -0.49 -12.12 -2.62
N GLY A 371 -0.82 -11.64 -1.41
CA GLY A 371 -1.84 -10.60 -1.24
C GLY A 371 -1.50 -9.29 -1.98
N ALA A 372 -0.22 -8.90 -1.97
CA ALA A 372 0.23 -7.72 -2.72
C ALA A 372 0.10 -7.92 -4.25
N LEU A 373 0.46 -9.09 -4.77
CA LEU A 373 0.33 -9.42 -6.18
C LEU A 373 -1.14 -9.52 -6.61
N ASP A 374 -1.99 -10.12 -5.78
CA ASP A 374 -3.43 -10.19 -6.01
C ASP A 374 -4.03 -8.78 -6.11
N LEU A 375 -3.68 -7.89 -5.17
CA LEU A 375 -4.09 -6.49 -5.21
C LEU A 375 -3.63 -5.78 -6.49
N GLN A 376 -2.35 -5.91 -6.86
CA GLN A 376 -1.82 -5.28 -8.06
C GLN A 376 -2.45 -5.85 -9.33
N TRP A 377 -2.76 -7.15 -9.37
CA TRP A 377 -3.45 -7.76 -10.50
C TRP A 377 -4.85 -7.17 -10.69
N HIS A 378 -5.64 -7.03 -9.62
CA HIS A 378 -6.96 -6.40 -9.71
C HIS A 378 -6.85 -4.93 -10.11
N THR A 379 -5.87 -4.20 -9.56
CA THR A 379 -5.64 -2.79 -9.92
C THR A 379 -5.28 -2.65 -11.40
N ASP A 380 -4.49 -3.58 -11.94
CA ASP A 380 -4.12 -3.58 -13.34
C ASP A 380 -5.33 -3.86 -14.26
N GLN A 381 -6.30 -4.69 -13.85
CA GLN A 381 -7.57 -4.85 -14.57
C GLN A 381 -8.37 -3.54 -14.62
N LEU A 382 -8.46 -2.81 -13.50
CA LEU A 382 -9.09 -1.49 -13.46
C LEU A 382 -8.41 -0.52 -14.44
N HIS A 383 -7.08 -0.51 -14.45
CA HIS A 383 -6.29 0.38 -15.31
C HIS A 383 -6.41 0.01 -16.79
N ARG A 384 -6.59 -1.28 -17.12
CA ARG A 384 -6.90 -1.72 -18.49
C ARG A 384 -8.25 -1.17 -18.94
N MET A 385 -9.30 -1.32 -18.13
CA MET A 385 -10.63 -0.78 -18.42
C MET A 385 -10.59 0.75 -18.57
N ALA A 386 -9.91 1.42 -17.65
CA ALA A 386 -9.72 2.86 -17.67
C ALA A 386 -8.90 3.34 -18.89
N GLY A 387 -8.00 2.50 -19.41
CA GLY A 387 -7.26 2.71 -20.66
C GLY A 387 -8.05 2.38 -21.93
N GLY A 388 -9.31 1.95 -21.82
CA GLY A 388 -10.16 1.57 -22.96
C GLY A 388 -10.02 0.10 -23.42
N GLY A 389 -9.18 -0.70 -22.75
CA GLY A 389 -9.09 -2.13 -23.00
C GLY A 389 -10.14 -2.94 -22.23
N ASP A 390 -10.29 -4.21 -22.58
CA ASP A 390 -11.10 -5.15 -21.80
C ASP A 390 -10.30 -5.74 -20.63
N PRO A 391 -10.98 -6.15 -19.54
CA PRO A 391 -10.38 -7.02 -18.55
C PRO A 391 -9.77 -8.26 -19.21
N ASP A 392 -8.61 -8.67 -18.73
CA ASP A 392 -7.92 -9.88 -19.16
C ASP A 392 -7.78 -10.83 -17.96
N PRO A 393 -8.76 -11.73 -17.75
CA PRO A 393 -8.69 -12.73 -16.70
C PRO A 393 -7.50 -13.69 -16.89
N THR A 394 -6.94 -13.84 -18.09
CA THR A 394 -5.80 -14.76 -18.30
C THR A 394 -4.45 -14.08 -18.16
N ARG A 395 -4.45 -12.83 -17.68
CA ARG A 395 -3.26 -12.00 -17.60
C ARG A 395 -2.19 -12.58 -16.68
N ALA A 396 -1.03 -12.86 -17.27
CA ALA A 396 0.13 -13.36 -16.56
C ALA A 396 0.69 -12.37 -15.51
N LEU A 397 1.03 -12.89 -14.32
CA LEU A 397 1.54 -12.10 -13.19
C LEU A 397 2.79 -11.27 -13.51
N TRP A 398 3.69 -11.75 -14.38
CA TRP A 398 4.87 -10.99 -14.75
C TRP A 398 4.50 -9.73 -15.57
N ARG A 399 3.42 -9.76 -16.36
CA ARG A 399 2.93 -8.58 -17.09
C ARG A 399 2.38 -7.55 -16.11
N THR A 400 1.59 -8.00 -15.11
CA THR A 400 1.14 -7.16 -13.99
C THR A 400 2.32 -6.56 -13.22
N ALA A 401 3.37 -7.34 -12.96
CA ALA A 401 4.57 -6.83 -12.29
C ALA A 401 5.27 -5.75 -13.14
N VAL A 402 5.39 -5.96 -14.46
CA VAL A 402 5.97 -4.97 -15.38
C VAL A 402 5.12 -3.70 -15.46
N THR A 403 3.80 -3.80 -15.58
CA THR A 403 2.93 -2.61 -15.61
C THR A 403 2.94 -1.88 -14.28
N THR A 404 2.96 -2.61 -13.15
CA THR A 404 3.12 -2.02 -11.82
C THR A 404 4.43 -1.22 -11.71
N VAL A 405 5.56 -1.77 -12.17
CA VAL A 405 6.85 -1.06 -12.19
C VAL A 405 6.81 0.15 -13.10
N ARG A 406 6.19 0.05 -14.29
CA ARG A 406 6.05 1.18 -15.20
C ARG A 406 5.21 2.30 -14.60
N ARG A 407 4.12 1.96 -13.90
CA ARG A 407 3.18 2.90 -13.31
C ARG A 407 3.74 3.57 -12.05
N ASN A 408 4.29 2.78 -11.14
CA ASN A 408 4.61 3.21 -9.78
C ASN A 408 6.14 3.24 -9.52
N GLY A 409 6.97 2.94 -10.53
CA GLY A 409 8.42 2.80 -10.41
C GLY A 409 8.89 1.48 -9.76
N ILE A 410 10.20 1.24 -9.73
CA ILE A 410 10.82 0.06 -9.10
C ILE A 410 10.50 -0.03 -7.59
N GLY A 411 10.13 1.10 -6.98
CA GLY A 411 9.70 1.18 -5.58
C GLY A 411 8.39 0.42 -5.28
N ALA A 412 7.56 0.15 -6.28
CA ALA A 412 6.21 -0.40 -6.08
C ALA A 412 6.13 -1.92 -6.00
N LEU A 413 7.12 -2.63 -6.54
CA LEU A 413 7.31 -4.06 -6.27
C LEU A 413 7.90 -4.31 -4.87
N ARG A 414 8.32 -3.25 -4.16
CA ARG A 414 8.66 -3.35 -2.76
C ARG A 414 7.37 -3.26 -1.97
N SER A 415 6.84 -4.43 -1.56
CA SER A 415 6.15 -4.53 -0.27
C SER A 415 6.95 -3.68 0.72
N THR A 416 6.28 -2.79 1.45
CA THR A 416 6.84 -1.90 2.50
C THR A 416 7.65 -2.70 3.52
N ARG A 417 8.85 -3.06 3.10
CA ARG A 417 9.83 -3.84 3.80
C ARG A 417 11.18 -3.26 3.42
N ASN A 418 11.73 -2.60 4.43
CA ASN A 418 13.07 -2.02 4.53
C ASN A 418 13.18 -0.55 4.10
N VAL A 419 12.55 0.33 4.88
CA VAL A 419 13.31 1.47 5.43
C VAL A 419 13.69 1.10 6.86
N THR A 420 14.71 0.24 6.97
CA THR A 420 15.49 0.14 8.21
C THR A 420 16.27 1.44 8.36
N SER A 421 16.39 1.95 9.58
CA SER A 421 17.37 2.99 9.90
C SER A 421 18.73 2.62 9.27
N ALA A 422 19.48 3.63 8.83
CA ALA A 422 20.73 3.47 8.08
C ALA A 422 21.68 2.43 8.74
N ASP A 423 21.69 2.38 10.07
CA ASP A 423 22.52 1.47 10.86
C ASP A 423 22.05 0.00 10.84
N ALA A 424 20.73 -0.25 10.90
CA ALA A 424 20.19 -1.62 10.84
C ALA A 424 20.27 -2.22 9.43
N LYS A 425 20.19 -1.37 8.39
CA LYS A 425 20.40 -1.76 6.98
C LYS A 425 21.83 -2.22 6.75
N ALA A 426 22.80 -1.45 7.27
CA ALA A 426 24.23 -1.75 7.17
C ALA A 426 24.56 -3.08 7.86
N ALA A 427 24.05 -3.34 9.06
CA ALA A 427 24.33 -4.56 9.80
C ALA A 427 23.74 -5.84 9.16
N ARG A 428 22.54 -5.76 8.57
CA ARG A 428 21.90 -6.93 7.93
C ARG A 428 22.49 -7.23 6.56
N LYS A 429 22.79 -6.19 5.78
CA LYS A 429 23.52 -6.28 4.50
C LYS A 429 24.93 -6.85 4.72
N PHE A 430 25.67 -6.37 5.72
CA PHE A 430 26.98 -6.87 6.09
C PHE A 430 26.99 -8.38 6.46
N ARG A 431 25.99 -8.87 7.20
CA ARG A 431 25.89 -10.30 7.56
C ARG A 431 25.63 -11.19 6.34
N PHE A 432 24.75 -10.75 5.44
CA PHE A 432 24.44 -11.48 4.21
C PHE A 432 25.64 -11.47 3.26
N GLU A 433 26.32 -10.34 3.10
CA GLU A 433 27.50 -10.20 2.25
C GLU A 433 28.69 -10.99 2.78
N ARG A 434 28.87 -11.06 4.11
CA ARG A 434 29.91 -11.91 4.71
C ARG A 434 29.63 -13.39 4.51
N TRP A 435 28.36 -13.77 4.46
CA TRP A 435 27.93 -15.13 4.16
C TRP A 435 28.17 -15.47 2.67
N VAL A 436 27.76 -14.60 1.75
CA VAL A 436 28.00 -14.76 0.30
C VAL A 436 29.51 -14.77 0.00
N GLY A 437 30.27 -13.86 0.59
CA GLY A 437 31.72 -13.81 0.46
C GLY A 437 32.38 -15.11 0.92
N ARG A 438 32.02 -15.60 2.12
CA ARG A 438 32.62 -16.81 2.70
C ARG A 438 32.24 -18.10 1.96
N HIS A 439 31.00 -18.21 1.48
CA HIS A 439 30.45 -19.49 1.01
C HIS A 439 30.24 -19.58 -0.50
N LEU A 440 30.27 -18.45 -1.23
CA LEU A 440 30.05 -18.45 -2.68
C LEU A 440 31.18 -17.75 -3.43
N ALA A 441 31.50 -16.50 -3.11
CA ALA A 441 32.47 -15.72 -3.88
C ALA A 441 33.92 -16.18 -3.65
N ASN A 442 34.35 -16.37 -2.40
CA ASN A 442 35.72 -16.78 -2.10
C ASN A 442 36.05 -18.19 -2.64
N PRO A 443 35.17 -19.20 -2.55
CA PRO A 443 35.38 -20.49 -3.19
C PRO A 443 35.46 -20.41 -4.72
N ALA A 444 34.62 -19.59 -5.36
CA ALA A 444 34.63 -19.41 -6.81
C ALA A 444 35.91 -18.71 -7.31
N VAL A 445 36.36 -17.67 -6.62
CA VAL A 445 37.62 -16.98 -6.93
C VAL A 445 38.83 -17.89 -6.66
N ALA A 446 38.81 -18.69 -5.59
CA ALA A 446 39.86 -19.67 -5.33
C ALA A 446 39.91 -20.78 -6.39
N ALA A 447 38.76 -21.20 -6.93
CA ALA A 447 38.67 -22.15 -8.03
C ALA A 447 39.23 -21.57 -9.35
N LEU A 448 38.90 -20.32 -9.66
CA LEU A 448 39.43 -19.61 -10.85
C LEU A 448 40.96 -19.43 -10.77
N ASN A 449 41.49 -19.14 -9.58
CA ASN A 449 42.95 -19.06 -9.36
C ASN A 449 43.65 -20.42 -9.48
N ARG A 450 43.02 -21.53 -9.06
CA ARG A 450 43.57 -22.89 -9.26
C ARG A 450 43.62 -23.32 -10.73
N LEU A 451 42.79 -22.71 -11.57
CA LEU A 451 42.73 -22.97 -13.01
C LEU A 451 43.68 -22.07 -13.83
N GLY A 452 44.55 -21.29 -13.18
CA GLY A 452 45.54 -20.45 -13.86
C GLY A 452 44.96 -19.22 -14.58
N ILE A 453 43.66 -18.94 -14.41
CA ILE A 453 43.00 -17.76 -14.96
C ILE A 453 43.25 -16.60 -13.99
N GLY A 454 44.50 -16.17 -13.90
CA GLY A 454 44.90 -15.01 -13.11
C GLY A 454 44.32 -13.74 -13.75
N THR A 455 43.39 -13.08 -13.07
CA THR A 455 42.95 -11.75 -13.47
C THR A 455 44.13 -10.79 -13.38
N HIS A 456 44.71 -10.38 -14.52
CA HIS A 456 45.69 -9.29 -14.65
C HIS A 456 45.15 -7.90 -14.24
N LEU A 457 44.07 -7.86 -13.45
CA LEU A 457 43.19 -6.73 -13.22
C LEU A 457 43.19 -6.24 -11.75
N ALA A 458 43.94 -6.91 -10.87
CA ALA A 458 44.12 -6.53 -9.46
C ALA A 458 45.56 -6.83 -9.02
N THR A 459 46.07 -6.04 -8.07
CA THR A 459 47.34 -6.31 -7.39
C THR A 459 47.10 -6.72 -5.94
N ASP A 460 48.06 -7.41 -5.35
CA ASP A 460 47.96 -7.91 -3.98
C ASP A 460 48.37 -6.83 -2.98
N LEU A 461 47.53 -6.57 -1.98
CA LEU A 461 47.83 -5.76 -0.80
C LEU A 461 47.87 -6.68 0.43
N GLU A 462 49.00 -6.68 1.13
CA GLU A 462 49.20 -7.40 2.37
C GLU A 462 49.11 -6.44 3.57
N THR A 463 48.28 -6.82 4.54
CA THR A 463 48.04 -6.08 5.79
C THR A 463 48.20 -7.00 6.99
N VAL A 464 48.49 -6.45 8.17
CA VAL A 464 48.55 -7.23 9.41
C VAL A 464 47.16 -7.30 10.06
N GLY A 465 46.62 -8.50 10.24
CA GLY A 465 45.29 -8.70 10.80
C GLY A 465 45.17 -8.18 12.23
N ARG A 466 44.39 -7.11 12.46
CA ARG A 466 44.29 -6.41 13.75
C ARG A 466 44.13 -7.32 14.98
N ARG A 467 43.31 -8.37 14.88
CA ARG A 467 43.03 -9.29 16.01
C ARG A 467 43.97 -10.50 16.05
N SER A 468 44.49 -10.92 14.91
CA SER A 468 45.23 -12.19 14.79
C SER A 468 46.75 -12.01 14.70
N GLY A 469 47.25 -10.80 14.40
CA GLY A 469 48.67 -10.55 14.11
C GLY A 469 49.18 -11.17 12.79
N LEU A 470 48.43 -12.08 12.18
CA LEU A 470 48.79 -12.74 10.92
C LEU A 470 48.66 -11.83 9.70
N ALA A 471 49.56 -12.01 8.72
CA ALA A 471 49.48 -11.37 7.41
C ALA A 471 48.19 -11.77 6.66
N ARG A 472 47.57 -10.79 5.98
CA ARG A 472 46.33 -10.92 5.22
C ARG A 472 46.50 -10.25 3.86
N THR A 473 46.43 -11.05 2.80
CA THR A 473 46.50 -10.58 1.42
C THR A 473 45.11 -10.40 0.83
N VAL A 474 44.87 -9.25 0.21
CA VAL A 474 43.62 -8.93 -0.48
C VAL A 474 43.92 -8.35 -1.86
N PRO A 475 43.17 -8.74 -2.91
CA PRO A 475 43.30 -8.13 -4.22
C PRO A 475 42.71 -6.71 -4.18
N VAL A 476 43.46 -5.73 -4.68
CA VAL A 476 43.06 -4.33 -4.78
C VAL A 476 43.40 -3.77 -6.16
N SER A 477 42.65 -2.77 -6.60
CA SER A 477 43.05 -1.94 -7.74
C SER A 477 43.93 -0.81 -7.24
N ALA A 478 45.10 -0.62 -7.87
CA ALA A 478 46.06 0.40 -7.49
C ALA A 478 46.58 1.16 -8.72
N ALA A 479 46.83 2.46 -8.56
CA ALA A 479 47.64 3.25 -9.47
C ALA A 479 48.96 3.63 -8.78
N PHE A 480 50.08 3.30 -9.43
CA PHE A 480 51.42 3.56 -8.91
C PHE A 480 51.97 4.88 -9.45
N ASP A 481 52.73 5.59 -8.61
CA ASP A 481 53.52 6.75 -8.99
C ASP A 481 54.94 6.63 -8.42
N ALA A 482 55.76 7.68 -8.55
CA ALA A 482 57.18 7.64 -8.16
C ALA A 482 57.40 7.32 -6.68
N ASP A 483 56.50 7.79 -5.81
CA ASP A 483 56.69 7.76 -4.36
C ASP A 483 55.77 6.76 -3.65
N GLY A 484 54.94 6.01 -4.39
CA GLY A 484 53.94 5.15 -3.77
C GLY A 484 52.87 4.58 -4.68
N ALA A 485 51.71 4.34 -4.08
CA ALA A 485 50.52 3.87 -4.74
C ALA A 485 49.25 4.50 -4.17
N TRP A 486 48.28 4.73 -5.04
CA TRP A 486 46.91 5.05 -4.68
C TRP A 486 46.04 3.80 -4.79
N VAL A 487 45.25 3.54 -3.75
CA VAL A 487 44.30 2.44 -3.67
C VAL A 487 42.96 2.99 -3.19
N ILE A 488 41.85 2.34 -3.54
CA ILE A 488 40.52 2.74 -3.07
C ILE A 488 39.98 1.67 -2.13
N SER A 489 39.74 2.04 -0.88
CA SER A 489 38.96 1.20 0.03
C SER A 489 37.48 1.39 -0.27
N GLN A 490 36.90 0.43 -1.00
CA GLN A 490 35.51 0.42 -1.47
C GLN A 490 34.45 0.56 -0.35
N HIS A 491 34.84 0.25 0.89
CA HIS A 491 33.98 0.29 2.09
C HIS A 491 34.59 1.09 3.25
N GLY A 492 35.44 2.06 2.94
CA GLY A 492 35.92 3.01 3.93
C GLY A 492 36.90 2.38 4.92
N LYS A 493 36.97 2.95 6.13
CA LYS A 493 37.76 2.39 7.24
C LYS A 493 37.20 1.07 7.78
N ARG A 494 35.99 0.67 7.36
CA ARG A 494 35.28 -0.52 7.82
C ARG A 494 35.55 -1.77 6.96
N SER A 495 36.28 -1.64 5.86
CA SER A 495 36.71 -2.80 5.06
C SER A 495 37.67 -3.69 5.86
N GLY A 496 37.73 -4.99 5.56
CA GLY A 496 38.56 -5.94 6.32
C GLY A 496 40.04 -5.54 6.39
N TRP A 497 40.59 -5.03 5.28
CA TRP A 497 41.95 -4.49 5.24
C TRP A 497 42.01 -3.03 5.71
N GLY A 498 40.94 -2.24 5.56
CA GLY A 498 40.82 -0.88 6.11
C GLY A 498 40.93 -0.85 7.64
N ILE A 499 40.30 -1.81 8.33
CA ILE A 499 40.42 -1.98 9.78
C ILE A 499 41.84 -2.38 10.18
N ASN A 500 42.51 -3.19 9.35
CA ASN A 500 43.89 -3.60 9.60
C ASN A 500 44.85 -2.41 9.49
N ILE A 501 44.77 -1.60 8.42
CA ILE A 501 45.65 -0.44 8.24
C ILE A 501 45.40 0.68 9.26
N THR A 502 44.17 0.77 9.79
CA THR A 502 43.86 1.68 10.91
C THR A 502 44.61 1.27 12.19
N ALA A 503 44.84 -0.02 12.40
CA ALA A 503 45.53 -0.55 13.57
C ALA A 503 47.05 -0.65 13.38
N ASN A 504 47.49 -0.97 12.17
CA ASN A 504 48.90 -1.00 11.77
C ASN A 504 49.02 -0.51 10.32
N PRO A 505 49.48 0.74 10.09
CA PRO A 505 49.51 1.34 8.77
C PRO A 505 50.61 0.76 7.87
N THR A 506 51.52 -0.06 8.40
CA THR A 506 52.55 -0.73 7.60
C THR A 506 51.91 -1.81 6.72
N VAL A 507 52.09 -1.68 5.41
CA VAL A 507 51.55 -2.58 4.41
C VAL A 507 52.62 -2.98 3.41
N ARG A 508 52.36 -4.06 2.68
CA ARG A 508 53.10 -4.38 1.47
C ARG A 508 52.14 -4.42 0.31
N ILE A 509 52.52 -3.86 -0.83
CA ILE A 509 51.72 -3.91 -2.06
C ILE A 509 52.58 -4.43 -3.20
N ARG A 510 51.99 -5.26 -4.05
CA ARG A 510 52.71 -5.87 -5.17
C ARG A 510 52.77 -4.90 -6.34
N GLN A 511 53.97 -4.55 -6.80
CA GLN A 511 54.21 -3.75 -8.01
C GLN A 511 54.87 -4.67 -9.04
N GLY A 512 54.09 -5.15 -10.02
CA GLY A 512 54.55 -6.17 -10.96
C GLY A 512 54.87 -7.49 -10.23
N ARG A 513 56.14 -7.92 -10.27
CA ARG A 513 56.59 -9.14 -9.56
C ARG A 513 57.15 -8.87 -8.17
N GLN A 514 57.39 -7.62 -7.81
CA GLN A 514 58.05 -7.23 -6.56
C GLN A 514 57.03 -6.78 -5.52
N TRP A 515 57.35 -7.02 -4.25
CA TRP A 515 56.61 -6.46 -3.12
C TRP A 515 57.30 -5.18 -2.67
N ARG A 516 56.52 -4.10 -2.58
CA ARG A 516 56.96 -2.82 -2.05
C ARG A 516 56.38 -2.61 -0.66
N THR A 517 57.21 -2.19 0.28
CA THR A 517 56.78 -1.86 1.65
C THR A 517 56.43 -0.38 1.73
N GLY A 518 55.32 -0.06 2.38
CA GLY A 518 54.91 1.32 2.54
C GLY A 518 53.99 1.54 3.72
N THR A 519 53.71 2.82 3.98
CA THR A 519 52.78 3.26 5.03
C THR A 519 51.48 3.71 4.38
N ALA A 520 50.37 3.09 4.78
CA ALA A 520 49.03 3.38 4.27
C ALA A 520 48.31 4.45 5.11
N GLN A 521 47.79 5.49 4.45
CA GLN A 521 47.04 6.58 5.06
C GLN A 521 45.73 6.83 4.30
N PHE A 522 44.64 6.98 5.05
CA PHE A 522 43.35 7.38 4.49
C PHE A 522 43.38 8.88 4.14
N VAL A 523 42.87 9.22 2.95
CA VAL A 523 42.74 10.60 2.47
C VAL A 523 41.25 10.88 2.26
N PRO A 524 40.50 11.23 3.33
CA PRO A 524 39.05 11.39 3.28
C PRO A 524 38.59 12.58 2.42
N ASP A 525 39.45 13.58 2.24
CA ASP A 525 39.16 14.82 1.49
C ASP A 525 39.55 14.72 0.00
N ASP A 526 40.00 13.56 -0.48
CA ASP A 526 40.34 13.32 -1.89
C ASP A 526 39.06 13.13 -2.75
N ASP A 527 39.06 13.63 -3.99
CA ASP A 527 38.00 13.32 -4.96
C ASP A 527 38.16 11.87 -5.45
N VAL A 528 37.50 10.96 -4.75
CA VAL A 528 37.50 9.52 -5.06
C VAL A 528 37.03 9.26 -6.49
N ALA A 529 36.09 10.03 -7.03
CA ALA A 529 35.62 9.83 -8.39
C ALA A 529 36.68 10.24 -9.43
N ALA A 530 37.42 11.34 -9.18
CA ALA A 530 38.60 11.69 -9.97
C ALA A 530 39.71 10.63 -9.85
N ARG A 531 39.91 10.07 -8.65
CA ARG A 531 40.90 9.02 -8.39
C ARG A 531 40.58 7.72 -9.13
N VAL A 532 39.31 7.32 -9.18
CA VAL A 532 38.88 6.18 -10.00
C VAL A 532 39.16 6.43 -11.48
N ARG A 533 38.93 7.65 -11.97
CA ARG A 533 39.24 8.02 -13.36
C ARG A 533 40.73 7.92 -13.66
N SER A 534 41.61 8.27 -12.71
CA SER A 534 43.06 8.13 -12.91
C SER A 534 43.54 6.66 -12.97
N PHE A 535 42.71 5.70 -12.54
CA PHE A 535 43.02 4.27 -12.67
C PHE A 535 42.69 3.73 -14.08
N ALA A 536 41.99 4.52 -14.91
CA ALA A 536 41.46 4.11 -16.20
C ALA A 536 42.45 4.23 -17.38
N THR A 537 43.73 4.55 -17.16
CA THR A 537 44.76 4.62 -18.22
C THR A 537 45.14 3.26 -18.82
N ARG A 538 44.40 2.18 -18.54
CA ARG A 538 44.51 0.89 -19.23
C ARG A 538 43.23 0.59 -20.02
N PRO A 539 43.31 0.24 -21.32
CA PRO A 539 42.22 0.44 -22.31
C PRO A 539 40.95 -0.40 -22.14
N LEU A 540 40.90 -1.29 -21.14
CA LEU A 540 39.78 -2.21 -20.90
C LEU A 540 38.69 -1.65 -19.96
N PHE A 541 38.88 -0.47 -19.36
CA PHE A 541 37.88 0.18 -18.49
C PHE A 541 37.10 1.33 -19.12
N ALA A 542 37.32 1.64 -20.41
CA ALA A 542 36.56 2.70 -21.08
C ALA A 542 35.05 2.39 -21.16
N GLY A 543 34.65 1.12 -21.20
CA GLY A 543 33.23 0.70 -21.26
C GLY A 543 32.54 0.46 -19.91
N LEU A 544 33.27 0.55 -18.78
CA LEU A 544 32.79 0.24 -17.43
C LEU A 544 32.92 1.45 -16.50
N THR A 545 32.50 2.62 -16.98
CA THR A 545 32.67 3.88 -16.25
C THR A 545 31.62 4.09 -15.17
N SER A 546 32.10 4.31 -13.94
CA SER A 546 31.49 4.96 -12.76
C SER A 546 30.18 4.40 -12.18
N ALA A 547 29.29 3.80 -12.97
CA ALA A 547 27.97 3.32 -12.53
C ALA A 547 28.08 1.93 -11.87
N GLY A 548 28.80 1.00 -12.48
CA GLY A 548 29.07 -0.32 -11.88
C GLY A 548 29.94 -0.24 -10.62
N PHE A 549 30.87 0.71 -10.58
CA PHE A 549 31.75 0.96 -9.44
C PHE A 549 31.00 1.62 -8.27
N ARG A 550 30.08 2.56 -8.55
CA ARG A 550 29.18 3.16 -7.53
C ARG A 550 28.13 2.19 -6.98
N ALA A 551 27.67 1.21 -7.78
CA ALA A 551 26.67 0.24 -7.35
C ALA A 551 27.16 -0.75 -6.28
N LEU A 552 28.49 -0.95 -6.16
CA LEU A 552 29.11 -1.91 -5.26
C LEU A 552 29.77 -1.28 -4.02
N GLN A 553 29.87 0.05 -3.96
CA GLN A 553 30.56 0.78 -2.88
C GLN A 553 29.58 1.33 -1.86
N SER A 554 29.95 1.24 -0.58
CA SER A 554 29.11 1.75 0.50
C SER A 554 29.60 3.07 1.10
N ASP A 555 30.91 3.29 1.07
CA ASP A 555 31.60 4.46 1.65
C ASP A 555 33.04 4.51 1.12
N PRO A 556 33.27 4.81 -0.17
CA PRO A 556 34.59 4.67 -0.75
C PRO A 556 35.54 5.78 -0.28
N ILE A 557 36.78 5.41 0.10
CA ILE A 557 37.82 6.35 0.53
C ILE A 557 39.13 6.06 -0.18
N SER A 558 39.83 7.12 -0.59
CA SER A 558 41.18 7.01 -1.13
C SER A 558 42.17 6.64 -0.03
N VAL A 559 43.08 5.74 -0.35
CA VAL A 559 44.19 5.34 0.51
C VAL A 559 45.48 5.62 -0.24
N ARG A 560 46.33 6.45 0.36
CA ARG A 560 47.69 6.68 -0.10
C ARG A 560 48.62 5.69 0.58
N ILE A 561 49.38 4.93 -0.19
CA ILE A 561 50.49 4.12 0.30
C ILE A 561 51.78 4.83 -0.11
N THR A 562 52.55 5.32 0.84
CA THR A 562 53.86 5.92 0.58
C THR A 562 54.93 4.86 0.79
N PHE A 563 55.77 4.61 -0.22
CA PHE A 563 56.82 3.59 -0.10
C PHE A 563 57.90 4.01 0.91
N THR A 564 58.40 3.04 1.65
CA THR A 564 59.40 3.22 2.71
C THR A 564 60.67 2.40 2.45
N ASP A 565 60.77 1.79 1.26
CA ASP A 565 61.81 0.87 0.85
C ASP A 565 62.58 1.33 -0.40
#